data_AF-A0A948SCA3-F1
#
_entry.id   AF-A0A948SCA3-F1
#
_cell.length_a   1.000
_cell.length_b   1.000
_cell.length_c   1.000
_cell.angle_alpha   90.00
_cell.angle_beta   90.00
_cell.angle_gamma   90.00
#
_symmetry.space_group_name_H-M   'P 1'
#
loop_
_entity.id
_entity.type
_entity.pdbx_description
1 polymer ?
#
loop_
_entity_poly.entity_id
_entity_poly.type
_entity_poly.pdbx_seq_one_letter_code
_entity_poly.pdbx_strand_id
1 'polypeptide(L)'
;MTMQNTHDEIPTSQNSSEPLEQSLVNEAISNEQQLLRAAREAKNLSAGDVAYSLKVSPRVIEALEAGEWDKLPGRTFVVGILRAYGRLLEISVDSLVTAVPGAPVAMKKNVAIP
;
A
#
# COMPACT_ATOMS: atom_id res chain seq x y z
N MET A 1 -43.67 -41.47 -2.24
CA MET A 1 -43.02 -41.28 -0.93
C MET A 1 -41.85 -42.24 -0.86
N THR A 2 -40.57 -41.88 -0.92
CA THR A 2 -39.87 -40.63 -0.58
C THR A 2 -38.71 -40.47 -1.58
N MET A 3 -38.73 -39.40 -2.38
CA MET A 3 -37.49 -38.87 -2.97
C MET A 3 -36.94 -37.85 -2.00
N GLN A 4 -35.65 -37.91 -1.66
CA GLN A 4 -34.78 -36.73 -1.67
C GLN A 4 -33.32 -37.14 -1.51
N ASN A 5 -32.46 -36.37 -2.17
CA ASN A 5 -31.04 -36.17 -1.88
C ASN A 5 -29.99 -36.95 -2.70
N THR A 6 -30.09 -36.84 -4.02
CA THR A 6 -28.91 -36.63 -4.86
C THR A 6 -28.49 -35.16 -4.71
N HIS A 7 -27.63 -34.86 -3.75
CA HIS A 7 -26.90 -33.60 -3.76
C HIS A 7 -25.77 -33.78 -4.77
N ASP A 8 -25.93 -33.12 -5.91
CA ASP A 8 -24.89 -32.87 -6.89
C ASP A 8 -23.67 -32.33 -6.12
N GLU A 9 -22.61 -33.14 -5.97
CA GLU A 9 -21.30 -32.61 -5.60
C GLU A 9 -20.82 -31.78 -6.79
N ILE A 10 -21.29 -30.54 -6.81
CA ILE A 10 -20.65 -29.44 -7.53
C ILE A 10 -19.23 -29.37 -6.95
N PRO A 11 -18.18 -29.68 -7.72
CA PRO A 11 -16.83 -29.38 -7.27
C PRO A 11 -16.79 -27.89 -6.98
N THR A 12 -16.29 -27.52 -5.81
CA THR A 12 -16.10 -26.15 -5.35
C THR A 12 -15.20 -25.38 -6.33
N SER A 13 -15.80 -24.94 -7.44
CA SER A 13 -15.35 -23.88 -8.31
C SER A 13 -15.84 -22.59 -7.68
N GLN A 14 -15.04 -22.11 -6.74
CA GLN A 14 -15.20 -20.82 -6.07
C GLN A 14 -13.78 -20.23 -6.08
N ASN A 15 -13.31 -19.55 -7.11
CA ASN A 15 -13.80 -18.23 -7.52
C ASN A 15 -13.23 -17.91 -8.92
N SER A 16 -14.08 -17.84 -9.95
CA SER A 16 -13.69 -17.43 -11.30
C SER A 16 -14.77 -16.50 -11.82
N SER A 17 -14.72 -15.23 -11.43
CA SER A 17 -15.43 -14.07 -12.02
C SER A 17 -15.01 -12.83 -11.22
N GLU A 18 -14.46 -11.82 -11.91
CA GLU A 18 -13.81 -10.56 -11.43
C GLU A 18 -12.29 -10.64 -11.14
N PRO A 19 -11.47 -9.78 -11.79
CA PRO A 19 -10.82 -10.13 -13.06
C PRO A 19 -9.33 -9.69 -13.14
N LEU A 20 -8.70 -9.81 -14.32
CA LEU A 20 -7.36 -9.32 -14.69
C LEU A 20 -6.91 -7.98 -14.04
N GLU A 21 -7.83 -7.12 -13.62
CA GLU A 21 -7.56 -5.84 -12.97
C GLU A 21 -6.70 -5.96 -11.71
N GLN A 22 -6.91 -6.93 -10.82
CA GLN A 22 -6.13 -7.04 -9.57
C GLN A 22 -4.63 -7.29 -9.82
N SER A 23 -4.30 -8.05 -10.88
CA SER A 23 -2.91 -8.30 -11.29
C SER A 23 -2.26 -7.04 -11.85
N LEU A 24 -2.99 -6.29 -12.68
CA LEU A 24 -2.54 -5.03 -13.26
C LEU A 24 -2.31 -3.97 -12.17
N VAL A 25 -3.16 -3.94 -11.13
CA VAL A 25 -3.00 -3.01 -10.01
C VAL A 25 -1.72 -3.34 -9.24
N ASN A 26 -1.45 -4.61 -8.93
CA ASN A 26 -0.24 -5.02 -8.22
C ASN A 26 1.05 -4.74 -9.01
N GLU A 27 1.03 -4.95 -10.34
CA GLU A 27 2.16 -4.58 -11.21
C GLU A 27 2.36 -3.07 -11.29
N ALA A 28 1.29 -2.28 -11.43
CA ALA A 28 1.35 -0.83 -11.44
C ALA A 28 1.92 -0.26 -10.13
N ILE A 29 1.50 -0.81 -8.98
CA ILE A 29 2.04 -0.48 -7.66
C ILE A 29 3.54 -0.76 -7.60
N SER A 30 3.98 -1.92 -8.09
CA SER A 30 5.40 -2.28 -8.06
C SER A 30 6.25 -1.41 -8.99
N ASN A 31 5.71 -1.06 -10.17
CA ASN A 31 6.34 -0.10 -11.08
C ASN A 31 6.45 1.29 -10.45
N GLU A 32 5.43 1.74 -9.73
CA GLU A 32 5.43 3.05 -9.06
C GLU A 32 6.41 3.07 -7.87
N GLN A 33 6.52 1.98 -7.10
CA GLN A 33 7.57 1.80 -6.07
C GLN A 33 8.99 1.88 -6.66
N GLN A 34 9.22 1.25 -7.81
CA GLN A 34 10.48 1.37 -8.54
C GLN A 34 10.72 2.77 -9.07
N LEU A 35 9.68 3.46 -9.53
CA LEU A 35 9.77 4.86 -9.96
C LEU A 35 10.18 5.78 -8.81
N LEU A 36 9.68 5.55 -7.58
CA LEU A 36 10.14 6.26 -6.39
C LEU A 36 11.63 6.08 -6.14
N ARG A 37 12.12 4.84 -6.22
CA ARG A 37 13.54 4.55 -6.09
C ARG A 37 14.35 5.24 -7.19
N ALA A 38 13.91 5.15 -8.44
CA ALA A 38 14.59 5.78 -9.57
C ALA A 38 14.60 7.31 -9.46
N ALA A 39 13.50 7.92 -9.02
CA ALA A 39 13.42 9.37 -8.78
C ALA A 39 14.32 9.81 -7.62
N ARG A 40 14.45 8.98 -6.58
CA ARG A 40 15.40 9.18 -5.49
C ARG A 40 16.85 9.14 -6.01
N GLU A 41 17.19 8.15 -6.83
CA GLU A 41 18.50 8.01 -7.46
C GLU A 41 18.81 9.18 -8.40
N ALA A 42 17.83 9.65 -9.18
CA ALA A 42 17.96 10.80 -10.06
C ALA A 42 18.27 12.11 -9.30
N LYS A 43 17.74 12.25 -8.08
CA LYS A 43 18.05 13.39 -7.18
C LYS A 43 19.32 13.18 -6.34
N ASN A 44 20.08 12.10 -6.56
CA ASN A 44 21.27 11.72 -5.77
C ASN A 44 20.99 11.65 -4.25
N LEU A 45 19.78 11.25 -3.86
CA LEU A 45 19.39 11.11 -2.46
C LEU A 45 19.53 9.65 -2.02
N SER A 46 20.06 9.39 -0.83
CA SER A 46 19.99 8.07 -0.21
C SER A 46 18.62 7.85 0.44
N ALA A 47 18.23 6.59 0.65
CA ALA A 47 17.06 6.26 1.48
C ALA A 47 17.19 6.86 2.89
N GLY A 48 18.43 6.98 3.40
CA GLY A 48 18.74 7.67 4.64
C GLY A 48 18.48 9.19 4.59
N ASP A 49 18.80 9.87 3.49
CA ASP A 49 18.58 11.32 3.34
C ASP A 49 17.08 11.64 3.25
N VAL A 50 16.34 10.82 2.50
CA VAL A 50 14.89 10.87 2.44
C VAL A 50 14.29 10.63 3.82
N ALA A 51 14.77 9.60 4.53
CA ALA A 51 14.31 9.27 5.88
C ALA A 51 14.59 10.41 6.87
N TYR A 52 15.76 11.05 6.78
CA TYR A 52 16.12 12.20 7.60
C TYR A 52 15.20 13.40 7.32
N SER A 53 14.95 13.71 6.04
CA SER A 53 14.04 14.78 5.61
C SER A 53 12.60 14.55 6.12
N LEU A 54 12.15 13.30 6.07
CA LEU A 54 10.82 12.89 6.52
C LEU A 54 10.74 12.61 8.04
N LYS A 55 11.86 12.71 8.77
CA LYS A 55 11.99 12.37 10.20
C LYS A 55 11.49 10.96 10.53
N VAL A 56 11.80 10.01 9.67
CA VAL A 56 11.48 8.59 9.84
C VAL A 56 12.74 7.73 9.85
N SER A 57 12.59 6.45 10.22
CA SER A 57 13.68 5.48 10.10
C SER A 57 13.92 5.13 8.63
N PRO A 58 15.18 4.94 8.18
CA PRO A 58 15.48 4.46 6.83
C PRO A 58 14.77 3.15 6.48
N ARG A 59 14.54 2.30 7.49
CA ARG A 59 13.80 1.04 7.33
C ARG A 59 12.35 1.25 6.87
N VAL A 60 11.73 2.38 7.22
CA VAL A 60 10.37 2.74 6.75
C VAL A 60 10.39 3.04 5.26
N ILE A 61 11.41 3.76 4.79
CA ILE A 61 11.57 4.09 3.36
C ILE A 61 11.85 2.84 2.55
N GLU A 62 12.75 1.98 3.03
CA GLU A 62 13.05 0.69 2.40
C GLU A 62 11.81 -0.21 2.34
N ALA A 63 11.02 -0.29 3.41
CA ALA A 63 9.78 -1.06 3.44
C ALA A 63 8.71 -0.50 2.48
N LEU A 64 8.63 0.84 2.35
CA LEU A 64 7.77 1.52 1.37
C LEU A 64 8.17 1.17 -0.08
N GLU A 65 9.47 1.24 -0.39
CA GLU A 65 10.01 0.86 -1.70
C GLU A 65 9.87 -0.65 -1.99
N ALA A 66 9.90 -1.50 -0.95
CA ALA A 66 9.76 -2.95 -1.07
C ALA A 66 8.30 -3.45 -0.99
N GLY A 67 7.33 -2.56 -0.76
CA GLY A 67 5.93 -2.94 -0.56
C GLY A 67 5.66 -3.76 0.70
N GLU A 68 6.54 -3.71 1.69
CA GLU A 68 6.41 -4.43 2.96
C GLU A 68 5.47 -3.67 3.93
N TRP A 69 4.20 -3.57 3.55
CA TRP A 69 3.18 -2.85 4.33
C TRP A 69 2.98 -3.43 5.74
N ASP A 70 3.26 -4.72 5.94
CA ASP A 70 3.18 -5.42 7.22
C ASP A 70 4.21 -4.93 8.25
N LYS A 71 5.38 -4.46 7.80
CA LYS A 71 6.46 -3.98 8.67
C LYS A 71 6.31 -2.51 9.07
N LEU A 72 5.31 -1.83 8.52
CA LEU A 72 5.12 -0.40 8.69
C LEU A 72 4.15 -0.09 9.84
N PRO A 73 4.42 0.96 10.64
CA PRO A 73 3.57 1.32 11.78
C PRO A 73 2.28 2.02 11.32
N GLY A 74 1.28 1.24 10.91
CA GLY A 74 -0.09 1.70 10.61
C GLY A 74 -0.27 2.55 9.35
N ARG A 75 -1.36 2.35 8.61
CA ARG A 75 -1.58 3.01 7.29
C ARG A 75 -1.51 4.54 7.34
N THR A 76 -2.09 5.20 8.33
CA THR A 76 -2.13 6.68 8.38
C THR A 76 -0.74 7.29 8.40
N PHE A 77 0.18 6.64 9.12
CA PHE A 77 1.58 7.03 9.12
C PHE A 77 2.17 6.86 7.73
N VAL A 78 2.02 5.67 7.14
CA VAL A 78 2.53 5.33 5.80
C VAL A 78 2.03 6.30 4.73
N VAL A 79 0.73 6.59 4.70
CA VAL A 79 0.12 7.52 3.74
C VAL A 79 0.70 8.94 3.89
N GLY A 80 0.93 9.39 5.12
CA GLY A 80 1.56 10.68 5.38
C GLY A 80 2.99 10.75 4.86
N ILE A 81 3.79 9.71 5.15
CA ILE A 81 5.18 9.60 4.68
C ILE A 81 5.22 9.51 3.16
N LEU A 82 4.38 8.68 2.56
CA LEU A 82 4.32 8.46 1.14
C LEU A 82 4.00 9.77 0.39
N ARG A 83 2.98 10.52 0.84
CA ARG A 83 2.67 11.85 0.26
C ARG A 83 3.81 12.85 0.42
N ALA A 84 4.43 12.89 1.59
CA ALA A 84 5.57 13.78 1.82
C ALA A 84 6.79 13.38 0.96
N TYR A 85 6.97 12.09 0.72
CA TYR A 85 8.01 11.55 -0.15
C TYR A 85 7.74 11.89 -1.61
N GLY A 86 6.51 11.70 -2.09
CA GLY A 86 6.07 12.16 -3.42
C GLY A 86 6.31 13.66 -3.61
N ARG A 87 6.00 14.48 -2.59
CA ARG A 87 6.28 15.92 -2.61
C ARG A 87 7.77 16.26 -2.68
N LEU A 88 8.64 15.51 -2.00
CA LEU A 88 10.09 15.70 -2.04
C LEU A 88 10.65 15.36 -3.44
N LEU A 89 10.13 14.30 -4.05
CA LEU A 89 10.53 13.84 -5.36
C LEU A 89 9.80 14.56 -6.51
N GLU A 90 8.74 15.32 -6.21
CA GLU A 90 7.84 15.98 -7.16
C GLU A 90 7.12 14.99 -8.08
N ILE A 91 6.76 13.83 -7.52
CA ILE A 91 6.03 12.75 -8.19
C ILE A 91 4.70 12.49 -7.47
N SER A 92 3.69 12.15 -8.25
CA SER A 92 2.40 11.71 -7.72
C SER A 92 2.54 10.30 -7.16
N VAL A 93 1.96 10.08 -5.98
CA VAL A 93 1.99 8.78 -5.26
C VAL A 93 0.58 8.35 -4.87
N ASP A 94 -0.44 8.94 -5.47
CA ASP A 94 -1.85 8.70 -5.14
C ASP A 94 -2.25 7.23 -5.37
N SER A 95 -1.69 6.60 -6.39
CA SER A 95 -1.89 5.18 -6.69
C SER A 95 -1.27 4.30 -5.58
N LEU A 96 -0.04 4.56 -5.15
CA LEU A 96 0.53 3.90 -3.96
C LEU A 96 -0.25 4.16 -2.67
N VAL A 97 -0.77 5.37 -2.45
CA VAL A 97 -1.57 5.70 -1.25
C VAL A 97 -2.86 4.85 -1.22
N THR A 98 -3.46 4.66 -2.39
CA THR A 98 -4.66 3.84 -2.58
C THR A 98 -4.35 2.37 -2.36
N ALA A 99 -3.18 1.92 -2.79
CA ALA A 99 -2.67 0.57 -2.63
C ALA A 99 -2.38 0.16 -1.18
N VAL A 100 -2.08 1.10 -0.28
CA VAL A 100 -1.80 0.73 1.12
C VAL A 100 -3.04 0.06 1.74
N PRO A 101 -2.96 -1.19 2.21
CA PRO A 101 -4.12 -1.90 2.74
C PRO A 101 -4.62 -1.29 4.07
N GLY A 102 -5.94 -1.27 4.26
CA GLY A 102 -6.64 -0.83 5.49
C GLY A 102 -7.32 0.54 5.40
N ALA A 103 -8.58 0.63 4.98
CA ALA A 103 -9.33 1.90 4.88
C ALA A 103 -9.45 2.65 6.22
N PRO A 104 -9.41 4.01 6.25
CA PRO A 104 -9.56 4.75 7.50
C PRO A 104 -11.01 4.76 7.97
N VAL A 105 -11.28 4.14 9.12
CA VAL A 105 -12.39 4.61 9.98
C VAL A 105 -11.91 5.89 10.64
N ALA A 106 -12.63 6.99 10.38
CA ALA A 106 -12.32 8.33 10.86
C ALA A 106 -12.07 8.37 12.39
N MET A 107 -10.84 8.64 12.80
CA MET A 107 -10.52 8.99 14.18
C MET A 107 -10.67 10.51 14.37
N LYS A 108 -11.87 10.90 14.78
CA LYS A 108 -12.15 12.18 15.46
C LYS A 108 -11.12 12.42 16.57
N LYS A 109 -10.32 13.48 16.44
CA LYS A 109 -9.45 13.97 17.51
C LYS A 109 -10.33 14.58 18.61
N ASN A 110 -10.71 13.77 19.59
CA ASN A 110 -10.96 14.28 20.95
C ASN A 110 -9.62 14.19 21.70
N VAL A 111 -8.71 15.11 21.42
CA VAL A 111 -7.61 15.38 22.37
C VAL A 111 -8.16 16.38 23.36
N ALA A 112 -8.53 15.84 24.50
CA ALA A 112 -8.86 16.56 25.71
C ALA A 112 -7.67 16.41 26.68
N ILE A 113 -7.19 17.57 27.15
CA ILE A 113 -6.59 17.89 28.47
C ILE A 113 -5.24 17.25 28.88
N PRO A 114 -4.50 17.84 29.85
CA PRO A 114 -4.86 18.85 30.87
C PRO A 114 -4.65 20.32 30.48
#